data_AF-A0A2B4SWN3-F1
#
_entry.id   AF-A0A2B4SWN3-F1
#
_cell.length_a   1.000
_cell.length_b   1.000
_cell.length_c   1.000
_cell.angle_alpha   90.00
_cell.angle_beta   90.00
_cell.angle_gamma   90.00
#
_symmetry.space_group_name_H-M   'P 1'
#
loop_
_entity.id
_entity.type
_entity.pdbx_description
1 polymer ?
#
loop_
_entity_poly.entity_id
_entity_poly.type
_entity_poly.pdbx_seq_one_letter_code
_entity_poly.pdbx_strand_id
1 'polypeptide(L)'
;MPTTGEESGGASSGTPPSMITVPVNIPLPERMDFSGGNLPVKWQRFCRAWSNYEIAAQLKDPANPARNKERRTATLLTCIGSDALDVIDAVEFENEDQRKDPEVILEKMKDYCIGDCNESYERYVFNRRDQEANESVDAYVTALRKLAKTCNYGSLTDSLIRDRMVVGINDNSAQSRKKVLSVDYTSEDEEYEYVAEIEVKEQVNALASSL
;
A
#
# COMPACT_ATOMS: atom_id res chain seq x y z
N MET A 1 81.12 -6.56 4.99
CA MET A 1 80.30 -5.65 5.82
C MET A 1 79.13 -5.20 4.95
N PRO A 2 77.91 -5.19 5.49
CA PRO A 2 76.73 -5.76 4.83
C PRO A 2 75.88 -4.73 4.07
N THR A 3 75.11 -5.25 3.11
CA THR A 3 73.99 -4.60 2.44
C THR A 3 72.75 -4.63 3.35
N THR A 4 72.30 -3.46 3.79
CA THR A 4 70.94 -3.18 4.31
C THR A 4 70.20 -2.42 3.19
N GLY A 5 68.99 -2.76 2.74
CA GLY A 5 67.84 -3.24 3.48
C GLY A 5 66.97 -2.05 3.87
N GLU A 6 66.16 -1.53 2.95
CA GLU A 6 65.04 -0.63 3.26
C GLU A 6 63.80 -1.04 2.46
N GLU A 7 62.75 -1.37 3.22
CA GLU A 7 61.42 -1.76 2.79
C GLU A 7 60.49 -0.56 2.63
N SER A 8 59.39 -0.83 1.90
CA SER A 8 58.05 -0.26 2.06
C SER A 8 57.78 1.11 1.42
N GLY A 9 56.61 1.41 0.88
CA GLY A 9 55.33 0.71 0.95
C GLY A 9 54.52 0.92 -0.34
N GLY A 10 53.67 -0.07 -0.61
CA GLY A 10 52.82 -0.11 -1.80
C GLY A 10 51.88 1.09 -1.87
N ALA A 11 51.84 1.72 -3.04
CA ALA A 11 50.77 2.62 -3.42
C ALA A 11 49.47 1.79 -3.51
N SER A 12 48.62 1.88 -2.49
CA SER A 12 47.22 1.47 -2.56
C SER A 12 46.55 2.34 -3.62
N SER A 13 46.45 1.82 -4.84
CA SER A 13 45.62 2.36 -5.89
C SER A 13 44.18 2.10 -5.49
N GLY A 14 43.57 3.06 -4.79
CA GLY A 14 42.14 3.03 -4.52
C GLY A 14 41.40 2.93 -5.85
N THR A 15 40.74 1.79 -6.08
CA THR A 15 39.88 1.57 -7.23
C THR A 15 38.86 2.72 -7.27
N PRO A 16 38.71 3.44 -8.40
CA PRO A 16 37.71 4.50 -8.49
C PRO A 16 36.32 3.91 -8.19
N PRO A 17 35.44 4.68 -7.51
CA PRO A 17 34.08 4.19 -7.23
C PRO A 17 33.42 3.80 -8.54
N SER A 18 32.85 2.59 -8.56
CA SER A 18 32.09 2.07 -9.68
C SER A 18 30.99 3.08 -10.05
N MET A 19 31.19 3.80 -11.15
CA MET A 19 30.16 4.68 -11.69
C MET A 19 29.08 3.79 -12.30
N ILE A 20 27.93 3.69 -11.63
CA ILE A 20 26.73 3.13 -12.24
C ILE A 20 26.28 4.13 -13.31
N THR A 21 26.59 3.81 -14.56
CA THR A 21 26.07 4.56 -15.70
C THR A 21 24.75 3.90 -16.08
N VAL A 22 23.63 4.51 -15.69
CA VAL A 22 22.30 4.03 -16.09
C VAL A 22 21.98 4.68 -17.44
N PRO A 23 21.94 3.94 -18.57
CA PRO A 23 21.39 4.47 -19.81
C PRO A 23 19.87 4.57 -19.66
N VAL A 24 19.37 5.81 -19.48
CA VAL A 24 18.01 6.08 -19.04
C VAL A 24 17.05 6.16 -20.23
N ASN A 25 16.56 5.01 -20.71
CA ASN A 25 15.26 4.96 -21.36
C ASN A 25 14.26 4.36 -20.36
N ILE A 26 13.92 5.14 -19.33
CA ILE A 26 12.91 4.71 -18.35
C ILE A 26 11.55 4.81 -19.04
N PRO A 27 10.80 3.71 -19.16
CA PRO A 27 9.48 3.73 -19.76
C PRO A 27 8.55 4.62 -18.94
N LEU A 28 7.66 5.33 -19.62
CA LEU A 28 6.59 6.08 -18.95
C LEU A 28 5.76 5.11 -18.08
N PRO A 29 5.30 5.56 -16.91
CA PRO A 29 4.43 4.75 -16.07
C PRO A 29 3.11 4.46 -16.81
N GLU A 30 2.43 3.42 -16.35
CA GLU A 30 1.09 3.11 -16.82
C GLU A 30 0.16 4.31 -16.55
N ARG A 31 -0.65 4.68 -17.55
CA ARG A 31 -1.57 5.82 -17.46
C ARG A 31 -2.70 5.51 -16.48
N MET A 32 -3.37 6.55 -16.01
CA MET A 32 -4.55 6.38 -15.18
C MET A 32 -5.68 5.71 -15.98
N ASP A 33 -6.24 4.64 -15.41
CA ASP A 33 -7.36 3.90 -16.00
C ASP A 33 -8.66 4.25 -15.28
N PHE A 34 -9.58 4.88 -16.00
CA PHE A 34 -10.91 5.25 -15.51
C PHE A 34 -11.99 4.21 -15.84
N SER A 35 -11.65 3.16 -16.58
CA SER A 35 -12.61 2.10 -16.92
C SER A 35 -12.85 1.14 -15.75
N GLY A 36 -13.97 0.40 -15.74
CA GLY A 36 -14.21 -0.65 -14.74
C GLY A 36 -14.32 -0.18 -13.27
N GLY A 37 -14.51 -1.12 -12.35
CA GLY A 37 -14.70 -0.80 -10.92
C GLY A 37 -13.40 -0.49 -10.15
N ASN A 38 -13.56 0.17 -9.00
CA ASN A 38 -12.54 0.51 -8.00
C ASN A 38 -11.48 1.55 -8.44
N LEU A 39 -11.96 2.74 -8.78
CA LEU A 39 -11.16 3.92 -9.11
C LEU A 39 -10.12 4.32 -8.01
N PRO A 40 -10.43 4.22 -6.70
CA PRO A 40 -9.45 4.55 -5.65
C PRO A 40 -8.20 3.67 -5.68
N VAL A 41 -8.34 2.35 -5.89
CA VAL A 41 -7.19 1.44 -5.99
C VAL A 41 -6.37 1.72 -7.24
N LYS A 42 -7.01 2.04 -8.36
CA LYS A 42 -6.32 2.40 -9.61
C LYS A 42 -5.53 3.70 -9.43
N TRP A 43 -6.10 4.68 -8.74
CA TRP A 43 -5.43 5.92 -8.39
C TRP A 43 -4.20 5.69 -7.51
N GLN A 44 -4.30 4.86 -6.48
CA GLN A 44 -3.16 4.51 -5.63
C GLN A 44 -2.02 3.83 -6.42
N ARG A 45 -2.35 2.96 -7.37
CA ARG A 45 -1.37 2.32 -8.26
C ARG A 45 -0.66 3.35 -9.13
N PHE A 46 -1.41 4.27 -9.73
CA PHE A 46 -0.84 5.36 -10.51
C PHE A 46 0.10 6.23 -9.67
N CYS A 47 -0.30 6.66 -8.48
CA CYS A 47 0.54 7.46 -7.58
C CYS A 47 1.86 6.77 -7.24
N ARG A 48 1.83 5.46 -6.98
CA ARG A 48 3.04 4.66 -6.73
C ARG A 48 3.94 4.60 -7.97
N ALA A 49 3.36 4.39 -9.16
CA ALA A 49 4.10 4.36 -10.41
C ALA A 49 4.74 5.71 -10.73
N TRP A 50 3.98 6.81 -10.57
CA TRP A 50 4.47 8.18 -10.70
C TRP A 50 5.63 8.47 -9.74
N SER A 51 5.48 8.15 -8.46
CA SER A 51 6.54 8.39 -7.46
C SER A 51 7.85 7.67 -7.80
N ASN A 52 7.75 6.39 -8.20
CA ASN A 52 8.91 5.61 -8.64
C ASN A 52 9.55 6.22 -9.89
N TYR A 53 8.73 6.61 -10.88
CA TYR A 53 9.20 7.22 -12.12
C TYR A 53 9.89 8.56 -11.87
N GLU A 54 9.31 9.41 -11.03
CA GLU A 54 9.85 10.71 -10.67
C GLU A 54 11.25 10.62 -10.04
N ILE A 55 11.46 9.62 -9.18
CA ILE A 55 12.76 9.32 -8.58
C ILE A 55 13.73 8.80 -9.64
N ALA A 56 13.31 7.79 -10.40
CA ALA A 56 14.18 7.11 -11.37
C ALA A 56 14.62 8.06 -12.51
N ALA A 57 13.70 8.91 -12.99
CA ALA A 57 13.96 9.91 -14.02
C ALA A 57 14.63 11.19 -13.46
N GLN A 58 14.94 11.22 -12.15
CA GLN A 58 15.63 12.33 -11.48
C GLN A 58 14.95 13.70 -11.75
N LEU A 59 13.62 13.71 -11.72
CA LEU A 59 12.87 14.92 -12.05
C LEU A 59 12.99 15.98 -10.95
N LYS A 60 13.35 15.58 -9.74
CA LYS A 60 13.61 16.52 -8.63
C LYS A 60 15.00 17.14 -8.79
N ASP A 61 15.01 18.44 -9.03
CA ASP A 61 16.21 19.28 -8.98
C ASP A 61 16.13 20.24 -7.76
N PRO A 62 16.75 19.90 -6.62
CA PRO A 62 16.73 20.75 -5.44
C PRO A 62 17.50 22.07 -5.63
N ALA A 63 18.39 22.17 -6.63
CA ALA A 63 19.14 23.39 -6.90
C ALA A 63 18.29 24.45 -7.62
N ASN A 64 17.20 24.07 -8.30
CA ASN A 64 16.33 24.99 -9.04
C ASN A 64 14.83 24.73 -8.77
N PRO A 65 14.28 25.15 -7.61
CA PRO A 65 12.92 24.77 -7.19
C PRO A 65 11.80 25.15 -8.17
N ALA A 66 11.88 26.31 -8.82
CA ALA A 66 10.85 26.77 -9.76
C ALA A 66 10.84 25.93 -11.06
N ARG A 67 12.01 25.76 -11.69
CA ARG A 67 12.18 24.93 -12.90
C ARG A 67 11.91 23.45 -12.62
N ASN A 68 12.17 23.02 -11.39
CA ASN A 68 11.86 21.69 -10.88
C ASN A 68 10.34 21.45 -10.87
N LYS A 69 9.54 22.37 -10.33
CA LYS A 69 8.06 22.25 -10.32
C LYS A 69 7.48 22.18 -11.72
N GLU A 70 7.80 23.13 -12.59
CA GLU A 70 7.24 23.18 -13.95
C GLU A 70 7.56 21.91 -14.77
N ARG A 71 8.81 21.43 -14.70
CA ARG A 71 9.21 20.19 -15.38
C ARG A 71 8.47 18.97 -14.84
N ARG A 72 8.34 18.87 -13.51
CA ARG A 72 7.60 17.76 -12.87
C ARG A 72 6.14 17.77 -13.27
N THR A 73 5.49 18.93 -13.28
CA THR A 73 4.10 19.10 -13.72
C THR A 73 3.92 18.70 -15.18
N ALA A 74 4.74 19.22 -16.10
CA ALA A 74 4.64 18.84 -17.51
C ALA A 74 4.83 17.33 -17.74
N THR A 75 5.75 16.72 -16.97
CA THR A 75 5.99 15.28 -17.05
C THR A 75 4.80 14.49 -16.48
N LEU A 76 4.23 14.91 -15.34
CA LEU A 76 3.04 14.30 -14.73
C LEU A 76 1.86 14.31 -15.70
N LEU A 77 1.56 15.47 -16.30
CA LEU A 77 0.46 15.62 -17.26
C LEU A 77 0.64 14.75 -18.51
N THR A 78 1.90 14.54 -18.94
CA THR A 78 2.21 13.62 -20.04
C THR A 78 1.97 12.16 -19.66
N CYS A 79 2.32 11.79 -18.43
CA CYS A 79 2.19 10.43 -17.88
C CYS A 79 0.74 10.04 -17.55
N ILE A 80 -0.07 10.97 -17.06
CA ILE A 80 -1.36 10.63 -16.43
C ILE A 80 -2.43 10.16 -17.43
N GLY A 81 -2.40 10.64 -18.69
CA GLY A 81 -3.33 10.21 -19.75
C GLY A 81 -4.39 11.26 -20.10
N SER A 82 -4.94 11.17 -21.31
CA SER A 82 -5.94 12.11 -21.85
C SER A 82 -7.19 12.19 -20.98
N ASP A 83 -7.71 11.05 -20.54
CA ASP A 83 -8.95 10.98 -19.76
C ASP A 83 -8.80 11.71 -18.42
N ALA A 84 -7.59 11.68 -17.84
CA ALA A 84 -7.27 12.46 -16.64
C ALA A 84 -7.09 13.95 -16.93
N LEU A 85 -6.60 14.32 -18.12
CA LEU A 85 -6.52 15.73 -18.51
C LEU A 85 -7.91 16.35 -18.64
N ASP A 86 -8.89 15.62 -19.19
CA ASP A 86 -10.28 16.08 -19.25
C ASP A 86 -10.84 16.36 -17.85
N VAL A 87 -10.50 15.52 -16.87
CA VAL A 87 -10.85 15.73 -15.46
C VAL A 87 -10.15 16.96 -14.89
N ILE A 88 -8.83 17.09 -15.10
CA ILE A 88 -8.03 18.22 -14.61
C ILE A 88 -8.55 19.54 -15.19
N ASP A 89 -8.93 19.56 -16.46
CA ASP A 89 -9.46 20.76 -17.10
C ASP A 89 -10.82 21.18 -16.53
N ALA A 90 -11.61 20.22 -16.05
CA ALA A 90 -12.89 20.47 -15.36
C ALA A 90 -12.73 20.87 -13.88
N VAL A 91 -11.56 20.68 -13.27
CA VAL A 91 -11.30 21.05 -11.87
C VAL A 91 -11.09 22.55 -11.72
N GLU A 92 -11.69 23.11 -10.67
CA GLU A 92 -11.45 24.50 -10.25
C GLU A 92 -10.12 24.61 -9.46
N PHE A 93 -9.26 25.51 -9.94
CA PHE A 93 -8.02 25.93 -9.31
C PHE A 93 -8.16 27.39 -8.86
N GLU A 94 -7.54 27.75 -7.74
CA GLU A 94 -7.60 29.12 -7.22
C GLU A 94 -6.84 30.11 -8.11
N ASN A 95 -5.80 29.64 -8.79
CA ASN A 95 -4.96 30.42 -9.69
C ASN A 95 -4.18 29.51 -10.66
N GLU A 96 -3.53 30.14 -11.65
CA GLU A 96 -2.71 29.46 -12.66
C GLU A 96 -1.43 28.81 -12.09
N ASP A 97 -0.95 29.24 -10.93
CA ASP A 97 0.25 28.64 -10.32
C ASP A 97 -0.06 27.25 -9.74
N GLN A 98 -1.29 27.03 -9.25
CA GLN A 98 -1.74 25.71 -8.83
C GLN A 98 -1.79 24.70 -9.98
N ARG A 99 -2.13 25.15 -11.21
CA ARG A 99 -2.07 24.33 -12.42
C ARG A 99 -0.64 23.94 -12.81
N LYS A 100 0.38 24.55 -12.20
CA LYS A 100 1.80 24.28 -12.42
C LYS A 100 2.45 23.56 -11.25
N ASP A 101 1.68 23.18 -10.24
CA ASP A 101 2.17 22.49 -9.06
C ASP A 101 1.75 21.01 -9.10
N PRO A 102 2.71 20.06 -9.19
CA PRO A 102 2.38 18.66 -9.34
C PRO A 102 1.76 18.09 -8.05
N GLU A 103 2.10 18.63 -6.88
CA GLU A 103 1.49 18.22 -5.62
C GLU A 103 0.01 18.60 -5.57
N VAL A 104 -0.33 19.82 -5.99
CA VAL A 104 -1.73 20.30 -6.01
C VAL A 104 -2.57 19.52 -7.03
N ILE A 105 -2.02 19.24 -8.21
CA ILE A 105 -2.73 18.42 -9.21
C ILE A 105 -3.00 17.02 -8.69
N LEU A 106 -2.02 16.37 -8.04
CA LEU A 106 -2.22 15.05 -7.44
C LEU A 106 -3.27 15.07 -6.33
N GLU A 107 -3.33 16.13 -5.53
CA GLU A 107 -4.36 16.30 -4.50
C GLU A 107 -5.75 16.44 -5.11
N LYS A 108 -5.94 17.33 -6.08
CA LYS A 108 -7.23 17.48 -6.78
C LYS A 108 -7.67 16.20 -7.49
N MET A 109 -6.74 15.49 -8.12
CA MET A 109 -7.03 14.21 -8.77
C MET A 109 -7.34 13.12 -7.76
N LYS A 110 -6.72 13.14 -6.58
CA LYS A 110 -7.09 12.28 -5.47
C LYS A 110 -8.52 12.56 -5.03
N ASP A 111 -8.90 13.81 -4.84
CA ASP A 111 -10.25 14.20 -4.46
C ASP A 111 -11.28 13.79 -5.53
N TYR A 112 -10.92 13.81 -6.82
CA TYR A 112 -11.79 13.30 -7.86
C TYR A 112 -11.88 11.77 -7.88
N CYS A 113 -10.73 11.08 -7.89
CA CYS A 113 -10.66 9.63 -8.08
C CYS A 113 -11.11 8.84 -6.85
N ILE A 114 -10.90 9.42 -5.68
CA ILE A 114 -11.36 8.89 -4.41
C ILE A 114 -12.73 9.47 -4.08
N GLY A 115 -13.05 10.70 -4.52
CA GLY A 115 -14.17 11.47 -3.98
C GLY A 115 -13.87 11.91 -2.54
N ASP A 116 -14.87 12.52 -1.90
CA ASP A 116 -15.32 11.84 -0.68
C ASP A 116 -15.52 10.40 -1.16
N CYS A 117 -14.65 9.46 -0.78
CA CYS A 117 -14.99 8.05 -0.86
C CYS A 117 -16.46 8.01 -0.49
N ASN A 118 -17.31 7.28 -1.23
CA ASN A 118 -18.61 7.00 -0.66
C ASN A 118 -18.33 6.05 0.50
N GLU A 119 -17.70 6.57 1.53
CA GLU A 119 -17.27 6.00 2.77
C GLU A 119 -18.54 5.48 3.41
N SER A 120 -19.65 6.20 3.26
CA SER A 120 -20.99 5.71 3.55
C SER A 120 -21.32 4.40 2.81
N TYR A 121 -21.04 4.28 1.51
CA TYR A 121 -21.24 3.05 0.74
C TYR A 121 -20.22 1.95 1.06
N GLU A 122 -18.93 2.25 1.18
CA GLU A 122 -17.90 1.27 1.55
C GLU A 122 -18.16 0.72 2.96
N ARG A 123 -18.49 1.60 3.91
CA ARG A 123 -18.95 1.22 5.26
C ARG A 123 -20.26 0.44 5.20
N TYR A 124 -21.16 0.78 4.29
CA TYR A 124 -22.37 0.00 4.07
C TYR A 124 -22.06 -1.43 3.58
N VAL A 125 -21.16 -1.59 2.60
CA VAL A 125 -20.71 -2.89 2.10
C VAL A 125 -20.03 -3.69 3.21
N PHE A 126 -19.13 -3.06 3.97
CA PHE A 126 -18.50 -3.67 5.15
C PHE A 126 -19.54 -4.11 6.18
N ASN A 127 -20.47 -3.24 6.54
CA ASN A 127 -21.48 -3.50 7.57
C ASN A 127 -22.52 -4.54 7.15
N ARG A 128 -22.73 -4.75 5.83
CA ARG A 128 -23.60 -5.78 5.27
C ARG A 128 -22.90 -7.11 5.01
N ARG A 129 -21.59 -7.21 5.25
CA ARG A 129 -20.88 -8.46 5.03
C ARG A 129 -21.14 -9.42 6.19
N ASP A 130 -21.70 -10.57 5.84
CA ASP A 130 -21.91 -11.73 6.71
C ASP A 130 -21.14 -12.92 6.16
N GLN A 131 -20.67 -13.83 7.01
CA GLN A 131 -19.97 -15.05 6.61
C GLN A 131 -20.81 -15.82 5.59
N GLU A 132 -20.20 -16.33 4.52
CA GLU A 132 -20.92 -17.18 3.57
C GLU A 132 -21.09 -18.60 4.12
N ALA A 133 -22.08 -19.37 3.64
CA ALA A 133 -22.43 -20.69 4.18
C ALA A 133 -21.26 -21.71 4.20
N ASN A 134 -20.28 -21.54 3.31
CA ASN A 134 -19.11 -22.42 3.18
C ASN A 134 -17.79 -21.66 3.33
N GLU A 135 -17.82 -20.45 3.91
CA GLU A 135 -16.62 -19.65 4.12
C GLU A 135 -16.01 -19.95 5.50
N SER A 136 -14.69 -20.18 5.57
CA SER A 136 -14.00 -20.32 6.84
C SER A 136 -13.95 -18.98 7.59
N VAL A 137 -13.77 -19.02 8.92
CA VAL A 137 -13.65 -17.79 9.72
C VAL A 137 -12.46 -16.95 9.23
N ASP A 138 -11.31 -17.57 8.91
CA ASP A 138 -10.14 -16.84 8.43
C ASP A 138 -10.37 -16.15 7.08
N ALA A 139 -11.09 -16.80 6.17
CA ALA A 139 -11.46 -16.21 4.89
C ALA A 139 -12.41 -15.02 5.08
N TYR A 140 -13.37 -15.13 6.00
CA TYR A 140 -14.27 -14.05 6.36
C TYR A 140 -13.51 -12.86 6.97
N VAL A 141 -12.61 -13.10 7.92
CA VAL A 141 -11.74 -12.05 8.51
C VAL A 141 -10.89 -11.38 7.46
N THR A 142 -10.32 -12.14 6.54
CA THR A 142 -9.52 -11.61 5.42
C THR A 142 -10.37 -10.71 4.53
N ALA A 143 -11.60 -11.10 4.23
CA ALA A 143 -12.54 -10.29 3.46
C ALA A 143 -12.90 -8.98 4.18
N LEU A 144 -13.20 -9.03 5.49
CA LEU A 144 -13.47 -7.85 6.31
C LEU A 144 -12.26 -6.90 6.37
N ARG A 145 -11.06 -7.41 6.59
CA ARG A 145 -9.81 -6.63 6.55
C ARG A 145 -9.60 -5.96 5.20
N LYS A 146 -9.98 -6.62 4.10
CA LYS A 146 -9.89 -6.04 2.75
C LYS A 146 -10.88 -4.89 2.56
N LEU A 147 -12.13 -5.04 3.01
CA LEU A 147 -13.17 -4.01 2.91
C LEU A 147 -12.87 -2.81 3.82
N ALA A 148 -12.34 -3.03 5.03
CA ALA A 148 -12.03 -1.96 5.97
C ALA A 148 -10.99 -0.95 5.46
N LYS A 149 -10.11 -1.37 4.52
CA LYS A 149 -9.07 -0.51 3.91
C LYS A 149 -9.64 0.71 3.17
N THR A 150 -10.86 0.63 2.68
CA THR A 150 -11.54 1.73 1.95
C THR A 150 -12.58 2.48 2.79
N CYS A 151 -12.82 2.03 4.04
CA CYS A 151 -13.85 2.57 4.93
C CYS A 151 -13.38 3.76 5.80
N ASN A 152 -12.08 4.10 5.75
CA ASN A 152 -11.48 5.21 6.47
C ASN A 152 -11.85 5.23 7.98
N TYR A 153 -11.73 4.06 8.64
CA TYR A 153 -12.01 3.92 10.07
C TYR A 153 -10.87 4.43 10.98
N GLY A 154 -9.70 4.72 10.41
CA GLY A 154 -8.54 5.20 11.17
C GLY A 154 -8.16 4.24 12.30
N SER A 155 -7.98 4.77 13.51
CA SER A 155 -7.64 4.00 14.71
C SER A 155 -8.73 3.02 15.16
N LEU A 156 -9.96 3.12 14.63
CA LEU A 156 -11.06 2.21 14.96
C LEU A 156 -11.12 0.96 14.06
N THR A 157 -10.19 0.81 13.12
CA THR A 157 -10.24 -0.25 12.11
C THR A 157 -10.33 -1.64 12.73
N ASP A 158 -9.43 -2.00 13.65
CA ASP A 158 -9.43 -3.33 14.26
C ASP A 158 -10.60 -3.56 15.21
N SER A 159 -11.07 -2.52 15.94
CA SER A 159 -12.27 -2.64 16.76
C SER A 159 -13.51 -2.92 15.92
N LEU A 160 -13.67 -2.23 14.79
CA LEU A 160 -14.84 -2.39 13.93
C LEU A 160 -14.83 -3.71 13.16
N ILE A 161 -13.66 -4.24 12.80
CA ILE A 161 -13.53 -5.59 12.25
C ILE A 161 -14.00 -6.63 13.27
N ARG A 162 -13.55 -6.53 14.54
CA ARG A 162 -14.01 -7.43 15.61
C ARG A 162 -15.53 -7.33 15.80
N ASP A 163 -16.08 -6.12 15.88
CA ASP A 163 -17.52 -5.91 16.02
C ASP A 163 -18.30 -6.58 14.87
N ARG A 164 -17.82 -6.44 13.62
CA ARG A 164 -18.45 -7.06 12.45
C ARG A 164 -18.33 -8.58 12.46
N MET A 165 -17.21 -9.14 12.94
CA MET A 165 -17.05 -10.59 13.11
C MET A 165 -18.09 -11.15 14.09
N VAL A 166 -18.30 -10.49 15.23
CA VAL A 166 -19.24 -10.94 16.26
C VAL A 166 -20.67 -11.03 15.73
N VAL A 167 -21.06 -10.07 14.90
CA VAL A 167 -22.43 -9.98 14.36
C VAL A 167 -22.63 -10.85 13.12
N GLY A 168 -21.61 -11.03 12.27
CA GLY A 168 -21.76 -11.66 10.95
C GLY A 168 -21.30 -13.11 10.83
N ILE A 169 -20.80 -13.76 11.90
CA ILE A 169 -20.47 -15.19 11.87
C ILE A 169 -21.76 -16.04 11.83
N ASN A 170 -21.79 -17.03 10.92
CA ASN A 170 -22.94 -17.92 10.74
C ASN A 170 -23.10 -18.96 11.86
N ASP A 171 -22.01 -19.26 12.58
CA ASP A 171 -22.07 -20.22 13.68
C ASP A 171 -22.85 -19.62 14.86
N ASN A 172 -24.05 -20.16 15.08
CA ASN A 172 -24.93 -19.78 16.18
C ASN A 172 -24.42 -20.24 17.55
N SER A 173 -23.34 -21.02 17.62
CA SER A 173 -22.75 -21.39 18.91
C SER A 173 -22.19 -20.14 19.60
N ALA A 174 -22.69 -19.85 20.80
CA ALA A 174 -22.16 -18.77 21.64
C ALA A 174 -20.64 -18.94 21.90
N GLN A 175 -20.11 -20.14 21.69
CA GLN A 175 -18.73 -20.54 21.93
C GLN A 175 -17.78 -20.02 20.84
N SER A 176 -18.15 -20.08 19.57
CA SER A 176 -17.38 -19.50 18.46
C SER A 176 -17.32 -17.97 18.54
N ARG A 177 -18.43 -17.32 18.88
CA ARG A 177 -18.47 -15.87 19.15
C ARG A 177 -17.61 -15.49 20.37
N LYS A 178 -17.64 -16.28 21.44
CA LYS A 178 -16.83 -16.05 22.65
C LYS A 178 -15.34 -16.26 22.40
N LYS A 179 -14.97 -17.21 21.53
CA LYS A 179 -13.58 -17.45 21.12
C LYS A 179 -13.02 -16.25 20.33
N VAL A 180 -13.82 -15.68 19.42
CA VAL A 180 -13.46 -14.44 18.71
C VAL A 180 -13.28 -13.25 19.66
N LEU A 181 -14.14 -13.09 20.68
CA LEU A 181 -13.98 -12.05 21.69
C LEU A 181 -12.75 -12.25 22.59
N SER A 182 -12.24 -13.48 22.72
CA SER A 182 -11.10 -13.80 23.58
C SER A 182 -9.74 -13.75 22.89
N VAL A 183 -9.70 -13.53 21.58
CA VAL A 183 -8.45 -13.45 20.80
C VAL A 183 -8.18 -11.99 20.45
N ASP A 184 -7.09 -11.46 20.99
CA ASP A 184 -6.56 -10.16 20.60
C ASP A 184 -5.86 -10.31 19.25
N TYR A 185 -6.61 -10.14 18.16
CA TYR A 185 -6.05 -10.05 16.80
C TYR A 185 -5.34 -8.69 16.62
N THR A 186 -4.24 -8.49 17.34
CA THR A 186 -3.33 -7.36 17.12
C THR A 186 -2.52 -7.59 15.85
N SER A 187 -2.29 -6.53 15.09
CA SER A 187 -1.68 -6.51 13.75
C SER A 187 -0.18 -6.79 13.70
N GLU A 188 0.39 -7.54 14.66
CA GLU A 188 1.83 -7.80 14.69
C GLU A 188 2.12 -9.31 14.66
N ASP A 189 3.00 -9.66 13.72
CA ASP A 189 3.37 -10.97 13.20
C ASP A 189 4.01 -11.95 14.24
N GLU A 190 3.26 -12.39 15.27
CA GLU A 190 3.76 -13.42 16.23
C GLU A 190 2.77 -14.58 16.50
N GLU A 191 1.84 -14.89 15.59
CA GLU A 191 0.86 -15.98 15.79
C GLU A 191 1.07 -17.20 14.87
N TYR A 192 2.32 -17.62 14.66
CA TYR A 192 2.62 -18.92 14.00
C TYR A 192 3.04 -20.01 14.98
N GLU A 193 3.55 -19.66 16.16
CA GLU A 193 4.03 -20.64 17.14
C GLU A 193 2.87 -21.23 17.99
N TYR A 194 1.83 -20.43 18.29
CA TYR A 194 0.77 -20.84 19.22
C TYR A 194 -0.30 -21.75 18.58
N VAL A 195 -0.63 -21.55 17.29
CA VAL A 195 -1.59 -22.40 16.56
C VAL A 195 -1.01 -23.79 16.29
N ALA A 196 0.29 -23.86 15.95
CA ALA A 196 1.00 -25.11 15.78
C ALA A 196 1.09 -25.91 17.10
N GLU A 197 1.31 -25.24 18.24
CA GLU A 197 1.32 -25.90 19.54
C GLU A 197 -0.05 -26.49 19.94
N ILE A 198 -1.15 -25.85 19.54
CA ILE A 198 -2.52 -26.32 19.85
C ILE A 198 -2.87 -27.54 18.99
N GLU A 199 -2.60 -27.52 17.68
CA GLU A 199 -2.85 -28.67 16.81
C GLU A 199 -2.03 -29.90 17.23
N VAL A 200 -0.77 -29.70 17.63
CA VAL A 200 0.07 -30.80 18.10
C VAL A 200 -0.45 -31.37 19.43
N LYS A 201 -0.92 -30.53 20.36
CA LYS A 201 -1.50 -30.99 21.65
C LYS A 201 -2.83 -31.73 21.45
N GLU A 202 -3.68 -31.29 20.51
CA GLU A 202 -4.93 -32.00 20.19
C GLU A 202 -4.66 -33.35 19.51
N GLN A 203 -3.68 -33.44 18.60
CA GLN A 203 -3.30 -34.71 17.97
C GLN A 203 -2.69 -35.70 18.97
N VAL A 204 -1.84 -35.23 19.90
CA VAL A 204 -1.26 -36.06 20.96
C VAL A 204 -2.32 -36.58 21.93
N ASN A 205 -3.29 -35.75 22.31
CA ASN A 205 -4.39 -36.17 23.20
C ASN A 205 -5.39 -37.12 22.52
N ALA A 206 -5.65 -36.93 21.22
CA ALA A 206 -6.47 -37.85 20.45
C ALA A 206 -5.83 -39.25 20.34
N LEU A 207 -4.50 -39.31 20.14
CA LEU A 207 -3.75 -40.56 20.14
C LEU A 207 -3.74 -41.24 21.52
N ALA A 208 -3.53 -40.46 22.59
CA ALA A 208 -3.53 -40.98 23.97
C ALA A 208 -4.90 -41.51 24.43
N SER A 209 -6.00 -41.03 23.83
CA SER A 209 -7.37 -41.50 24.14
C SER A 209 -7.80 -42.72 23.32
N SER A 210 -6.95 -43.17 22.39
CA SER A 210 -7.22 -44.32 21.49
C SER A 210 -6.45 -45.60 21.85
N LEU A 211 -5.69 -45.57 22.96
CA LEU A 211 -5.00 -46.70 23.59
C LEU A 211 -5.68 -47.06 24.92
#